data_AF-A0AAV4TH48-F1
#
_entry.id   AF-A0AAV4TH48-F1
#
_cell.length_a   1.000
_cell.length_b   1.000
_cell.length_c   1.000
_cell.angle_alpha   90.00
_cell.angle_beta   90.00
_cell.angle_gamma   90.00
#
_symmetry.space_group_name_H-M   'P 1'
#
loop_
_entity.id
_entity.type
_entity.pdbx_description
1 polymer ?
#
loop_
_entity_poly.entity_id
_entity_poly.type
_entity_poly.pdbx_seq_one_letter_code
_entity_poly.pdbx_strand_id
1 'polypeptide(L)'
;MSGRVIFENSQDPNLELLAVEIQSHNFSFTIVNIYAPHGFDIKQVQKFFSNLKTPTFIFGDFNLHNPFWGGKTSTPKSEDFLD
;
A
#
# COMPACT_ATOMS: atom_id res chain seq x y z
N MET A 1 11.31 3.60 20.79
CA MET A 1 10.79 3.33 19.44
C MET A 1 10.73 4.67 18.71
N SER A 2 11.19 4.72 17.47
CA SER A 2 11.19 5.92 16.63
C SER A 2 10.58 5.61 15.27
N GLY A 3 9.97 6.62 14.65
CA GLY A 3 9.43 6.53 13.30
C GLY A 3 10.14 7.49 12.37
N ARG A 4 10.36 7.09 11.13
CA ARG A 4 10.88 7.95 10.07
C ARG A 4 10.06 7.76 8.80
N VAL A 5 9.55 8.85 8.23
CA VAL A 5 8.97 8.83 6.87
C VAL A 5 10.08 8.47 5.89
N ILE A 6 9.88 7.40 5.12
CA ILE A 6 10.82 6.94 4.09
C ILE A 6 10.30 7.18 2.68
N PHE A 7 9.01 7.43 2.54
CA PHE A 7 8.38 7.79 1.27
C PHE A 7 7.04 8.48 1.50
N GLU A 8 6.76 9.47 0.66
CA GLU A 8 5.47 10.14 0.58
C GLU A 8 5.17 10.46 -0.89
N ASN A 9 3.99 10.05 -1.36
CA ASN A 9 3.42 10.50 -2.63
C ASN A 9 2.08 11.17 -2.36
N SER A 10 2.06 12.50 -2.48
CA SER A 10 0.87 13.35 -2.33
C SER A 10 0.57 14.16 -3.60
N GLN A 11 1.28 13.87 -4.70
CA GLN A 11 1.17 14.62 -5.96
C GLN A 11 0.17 14.00 -6.93
N ASP A 12 -0.16 12.72 -6.77
CA ASP A 12 -1.20 12.06 -7.55
C ASP A 12 -2.54 12.14 -6.80
N PRO A 13 -3.55 12.88 -7.32
CA PRO A 13 -4.85 12.99 -6.67
C PRO A 13 -5.63 11.65 -6.62
N ASN A 14 -5.18 10.62 -7.34
CA ASN A 14 -5.81 9.31 -7.37
C ASN A 14 -5.07 8.26 -6.52
N LEU A 15 -3.90 8.60 -5.99
CA LEU A 15 -3.06 7.67 -5.24
C LEU A 15 -2.16 8.41 -4.25
N GLU A 16 -2.61 8.43 -3.00
CA GLU A 16 -1.80 8.88 -1.87
C GLU A 16 -1.11 7.70 -1.21
N LEU A 17 0.19 7.82 -0.97
CA LEU A 17 0.98 6.77 -0.32
C LEU A 17 1.93 7.37 0.70
N LEU A 18 1.88 6.88 1.94
CA LEU A 18 2.81 7.22 3.00
C LEU A 18 3.45 5.97 3.55
N ALA A 19 4.79 5.93 3.62
CA ALA A 19 5.52 4.84 4.24
C ALA A 19 6.43 5.35 5.36
N VAL A 20 6.32 4.69 6.50
CA VAL A 20 7.07 4.99 7.71
C VAL A 20 7.83 3.75 8.14
N GLU A 21 9.15 3.89 8.30
CA GLU A 21 9.98 2.89 8.95
C GLU A 21 9.89 3.11 10.47
N ILE A 22 9.41 2.09 11.18
CA ILE A 22 9.38 2.05 12.64
C ILE A 22 10.59 1.27 13.09
N GLN A 23 11.41 1.90 13.93
CA GLN A 23 12.62 1.32 14.48
C GLN A 23 12.47 1.13 15.99
N SER A 24 12.73 -0.10 16.43
CA SER A 24 12.91 -0.47 17.83
C SER A 24 14.31 -1.09 17.99
N HIS A 25 14.70 -1.38 19.22
CA HIS A 25 16.09 -1.72 19.57
C HIS A 25 16.68 -2.84 18.71
N ASN A 26 15.89 -3.89 18.45
CA ASN A 26 16.35 -5.08 17.72
C ASN A 26 15.43 -5.46 16.54
N PHE A 27 14.48 -4.59 16.19
CA PHE A 27 13.48 -4.89 15.19
C PHE A 27 13.02 -3.61 14.52
N SER A 28 13.02 -3.63 13.19
CA SER A 28 12.49 -2.56 12.36
C SER A 28 11.49 -3.14 11.39
N PHE A 29 10.44 -2.39 11.11
CA PHE A 29 9.41 -2.77 10.15
C PHE A 29 8.86 -1.53 9.47
N THR A 30 8.23 -1.72 8.31
CA THR A 30 7.60 -0.62 7.57
C THR A 30 6.09 -0.71 7.71
N ILE A 31 5.45 0.43 7.93
CA ILE A 31 4.00 0.60 7.75
C ILE A 31 3.79 1.46 6.51
N VAL A 32 2.95 1.00 5.59
CA VAL A 32 2.50 1.74 4.43
C VAL A 32 0.99 1.99 4.55
N ASN A 33 0.57 3.24 4.44
CA ASN A 33 -0.83 3.61 4.29
C ASN A 33 -1.09 4.10 2.87
N ILE A 34 -2.14 3.58 2.24
CA ILE A 34 -2.52 3.93 0.87
C ILE A 34 -3.96 4.44 0.85
N TYR A 35 -4.19 5.54 0.15
CA TYR A 35 -5.53 5.98 -0.17
C TYR A 35 -5.66 6.14 -1.69
N ALA A 36 -6.59 5.40 -2.29
CA ALA A 36 -6.82 5.41 -3.72
C ALA A 36 -8.32 5.53 -4.03
N PRO A 37 -8.88 6.75 -4.06
CA PRO A 37 -10.33 6.98 -4.16
C PRO A 37 -10.96 6.40 -5.43
N HIS A 38 -10.17 6.13 -6.47
CA HIS A 38 -10.64 5.54 -7.74
C HIS A 38 -10.00 4.18 -8.05
N GLY A 39 -9.35 3.58 -7.05
CA GLY A 39 -8.48 2.42 -7.20
C GLY A 39 -7.23 2.70 -8.02
N PHE A 40 -6.23 1.84 -7.89
CA PHE A 40 -4.95 1.97 -8.60
C PHE A 40 -4.63 0.69 -9.38
N ASP A 41 -3.77 0.83 -10.40
CA ASP A 41 -3.15 -0.32 -11.07
C ASP A 41 -1.92 -0.73 -10.24
N ILE A 42 -1.83 -2.02 -9.88
CA ILE A 42 -0.72 -2.56 -9.09
C ILE A 42 0.64 -2.24 -9.72
N LYS A 43 0.74 -2.13 -11.05
CA LYS A 43 1.98 -1.81 -11.77
C LYS A 43 2.53 -0.43 -11.40
N GLN A 44 1.67 0.52 -11.01
CA GLN A 44 2.08 1.86 -10.59
C GLN A 44 2.88 1.83 -9.28
N VAL A 45 2.54 0.90 -8.38
CA VAL A 45 3.13 0.79 -7.05
C VAL A 45 4.07 -0.41 -6.90
N GLN A 46 4.13 -1.30 -7.89
CA GLN A 46 4.93 -2.52 -7.86
C GLN A 46 6.40 -2.24 -7.56
N LYS A 47 7.00 -1.28 -8.28
CA LYS A 47 8.40 -0.87 -8.04
C LYS A 47 8.60 -0.31 -6.63
N PHE A 48 7.62 0.42 -6.11
CA PHE A 48 7.69 0.95 -4.75
C PHE A 48 7.67 -0.20 -3.74
N PHE A 49 6.72 -1.14 -3.84
CA PHE A 49 6.62 -2.29 -2.95
C PHE A 49 7.84 -3.22 -3.01
N SER A 50 8.40 -3.46 -4.20
CA SER A 50 9.60 -4.30 -4.36
C SER A 50 10.85 -3.75 -3.65
N ASN A 51 10.88 -2.45 -3.33
CA ASN A 51 12.00 -1.82 -2.62
C ASN A 51 11.81 -1.77 -1.10
N LEU A 52 10.66 -2.22 -0.57
CA LEU A 52 10.40 -2.18 0.87
C LEU A 52 11.13 -3.31 1.60
N LYS A 53 11.65 -2.98 2.79
CA LYS A 53 12.30 -3.97 3.66
C LYS A 53 11.25 -4.80 4.38
N THR A 54 11.49 -6.10 4.48
CA THR A 54 10.66 -7.02 5.28
C THR A 54 11.05 -6.92 6.77
N PRO A 55 10.05 -6.96 7.69
CA PRO A 55 8.63 -7.04 7.44
C PRO A 55 8.01 -5.68 7.09
N THR A 56 7.03 -5.73 6.19
CA THR A 56 6.21 -4.59 5.78
C THR A 56 4.74 -4.93 5.99
N PHE A 57 3.99 -3.97 6.50
CA PHE A 57 2.55 -4.03 6.61
C PHE A 57 1.94 -2.94 5.75
N ILE A 58 1.02 -3.31 4.86
CA ILE A 58 0.35 -2.39 3.95
C ILE A 58 -1.13 -2.35 4.33
N PHE A 59 -1.64 -1.15 4.54
CA PHE A 59 -3.04 -0.90 4.91
C PHE A 59 -3.58 0.28 4.11
N GLY A 60 -4.89 0.46 4.16
CA GLY A 60 -5.54 1.64 3.62
C GLY A 60 -6.89 1.35 2.97
N ASP A 61 -7.39 2.34 2.23
CA ASP A 61 -8.57 2.20 1.39
C ASP A 61 -8.13 2.25 -0.07
N PHE A 62 -8.12 1.07 -0.68
CA PHE A 62 -7.63 0.89 -2.04
C PHE A 62 -8.76 1.09 -3.07
N ASN A 63 -10.01 1.18 -2.59
CA ASN A 63 -11.23 1.14 -3.39
C ASN A 63 -11.25 0.00 -4.45
N LEU A 64 -10.66 -1.14 -4.09
CA LEU A 64 -10.69 -2.38 -4.88
C LEU A 64 -11.73 -3.31 -4.25
N HIS A 65 -12.74 -3.70 -5.03
CA HIS A 65 -13.75 -4.67 -4.58
C HIS A 65 -13.43 -6.03 -5.18
N ASN A 66 -13.34 -7.07 -4.35
CA ASN A 66 -13.20 -8.46 -4.76
C ASN A 66 -13.77 -9.41 -3.69
N PRO A 67 -14.43 -10.53 -4.06
CA PRO A 67 -14.88 -11.54 -3.11
C PRO A 67 -13.78 -12.12 -2.20
N PHE A 68 -12.53 -12.13 -2.65
CA PHE A 68 -11.38 -12.63 -1.87
C PHE A 68 -11.21 -11.91 -0.53
N TRP A 69 -11.56 -10.62 -0.45
CA TRP A 69 -11.57 -9.83 0.79
C TRP A 69 -12.97 -9.37 1.17
N GLY A 70 -14.00 -10.15 0.80
CA GLY A 70 -15.37 -9.96 1.28
C GLY A 70 -16.24 -9.00 0.46
N GLY A 71 -15.80 -8.59 -0.73
CA GLY A 71 -16.63 -7.86 -1.68
C GLY A 71 -17.73 -8.72 -2.31
N LYS A 72 -18.79 -8.10 -2.83
CA LYS A 72 -19.85 -8.82 -3.57
C LYS A 72 -19.50 -9.05 -5.04
N THR A 73 -18.61 -8.21 -5.58
CA THR A 73 -18.24 -8.15 -6.99
C THR A 73 -16.76 -7.87 -7.09
N SER A 74 -16.18 -8.20 -8.24
CA SER A 74 -14.82 -7.86 -8.59
C SER A 74 -14.76 -6.62 -9.47
N THR A 75 -13.76 -5.77 -9.24
CA THR A 75 -13.36 -4.71 -10.18
C THR A 75 -12.18 -5.19 -11.04
N PRO A 76 -12.00 -4.75 -12.29
CA PRO A 76 -10.86 -5.18 -13.11
C PRO A 76 -9.50 -5.00 -12.40
N LYS A 77 -9.30 -3.82 -11.79
CA LYS A 77 -8.09 -3.51 -11.01
C LYS A 77 -7.86 -4.43 -9.80
N SER A 78 -8.93 -5.01 -9.26
CA SER A 78 -8.80 -5.96 -8.14
C SER A 78 -8.38 -7.36 -8.58
N GLU A 79 -8.72 -7.75 -9.81
CA GLU A 79 -8.25 -9.02 -10.39
C GLU A 79 -6.76 -8.90 -10.70
N ASP A 80 -6.35 -7.79 -11.33
CA ASP A 80 -4.93 -7.48 -11.57
C ASP A 80 -4.10 -7.41 -10.26
N PHE A 81 -4.75 -7.13 -9.12
CA PHE A 81 -4.09 -7.07 -7.80
C PHE A 81 -3.86 -8.47 -7.20
N LEU A 82 -4.62 -9.48 -7.60
CA LEU A 82 -4.47 -10.86 -7.13
C LEU A 82 -3.42 -11.66 -7.93
N ASP A 83 -3.15 -11.26 -9.17
CA ASP A 83 -2.18 -11.87 -10.09
C ASP A 83 -0.71 -11.57 -9.72
#